data_AF-A0A1U7GPQ4-F1
#
_entry.id   AF-A0A1U7GPQ4-F1
#
_cell.length_a   1.000
_cell.length_b   1.000
_cell.length_c   1.000
_cell.angle_alpha   90.00
_cell.angle_beta   90.00
_cell.angle_gamma   90.00
#
_symmetry.space_group_name_H-M   'P 1'
#
loop_
_entity.id
_entity.type
_entity.pdbx_description
1 polymer ?
#
loop_
_entity_poly.entity_id
_entity_poly.type
_entity_poly.pdbx_seq_one_letter_code
_entity_poly.pdbx_strand_id
1 'polypeptide(L)'
;MAVPIVVCACGMRLNAPGARPGRVGRCPGCGAALRIPDAPPAETAPGPGVKSKSKGRRRLARGESLLASHAYPFRDVNGVAYSTILPVAWFLVALGPFLLAASAVGGEMPSELFRIALAPSMLGIPPALAYTLTYLNRAFATTFQGEDSPPRWPELDVWEMIRAVVVWLAAIASGAAAGGLPAWYFWSHTGEPGNLDRAAVVLLVVLGAVYAQGALAAGLLFDDVLAMNPVTVLKAMRAMGLGSLRTLAYASCALAAVVGLLALVLRSTSPLVSLPAWLAFWAFAVHEALVATRIWGVECRRRARGLGWFRGASPRS
;
A
#
# COMPACT_ATOMS: atom_id res chain seq x y z
N MET A 1 -30.33 -19.24 -17.38
CA MET A 1 -29.31 -20.31 -17.39
C MET A 1 -28.22 -19.94 -16.41
N ALA A 2 -27.97 -20.75 -15.38
CA ALA A 2 -26.92 -20.47 -14.40
C ALA A 2 -25.54 -20.63 -15.07
N VAL A 3 -24.76 -19.54 -15.12
CA VAL A 3 -23.40 -19.59 -15.65
C VAL A 3 -22.49 -20.16 -14.57
N PRO A 4 -21.81 -21.30 -14.80
CA PRO A 4 -20.90 -21.84 -13.81
C PRO A 4 -19.71 -20.88 -13.62
N ILE A 5 -19.48 -20.49 -12.37
CA ILE A 5 -18.31 -19.70 -11.97
C ILE A 5 -17.24 -20.67 -11.52
N VAL A 6 -16.13 -20.72 -12.24
CA VAL A 6 -14.99 -21.57 -11.89
C VAL A 6 -13.91 -20.71 -11.25
N VAL A 7 -13.34 -21.19 -10.15
CA VAL A 7 -12.30 -20.48 -9.40
C VAL A 7 -10.97 -21.20 -9.60
N CYS A 8 -9.97 -20.47 -10.08
CA CYS A 8 -8.61 -20.97 -10.21
C CYS A 8 -7.87 -20.96 -8.87
N ALA A 9 -6.86 -21.81 -8.71
CA ALA A 9 -5.97 -21.84 -7.55
C ALA A 9 -5.16 -20.54 -7.37
N CYS A 10 -5.04 -19.72 -8.43
CA CYS A 10 -4.49 -18.37 -8.35
C CYS A 10 -5.50 -17.32 -7.82
N GLY A 11 -6.74 -17.72 -7.51
CA GLY A 11 -7.80 -16.85 -7.00
C GLY A 11 -8.70 -16.24 -8.08
N MET A 12 -8.33 -16.36 -9.37
CA MET A 12 -9.09 -15.79 -10.47
C MET A 12 -10.44 -16.49 -10.66
N ARG A 13 -11.51 -15.70 -10.75
CA ARG A 13 -12.89 -16.17 -10.98
C ARG A 13 -13.26 -15.97 -12.44
N LEU A 14 -13.60 -17.04 -13.13
CA LEU A 14 -13.96 -17.02 -14.54
C LEU A 14 -15.43 -17.38 -14.68
N ASN A 15 -16.18 -16.49 -15.34
CA ASN A 15 -17.49 -16.82 -15.86
C ASN A 15 -17.27 -17.64 -17.13
N ALA A 16 -17.72 -18.89 -17.14
CA ALA A 16 -17.56 -19.80 -18.26
C ALA A 16 -18.91 -20.05 -18.96
N PRO A 17 -19.45 -19.07 -19.70
CA PRO A 17 -20.73 -19.24 -20.39
C PRO A 17 -20.63 -20.32 -21.48
N GLY A 18 -21.51 -21.32 -21.42
CA GLY A 18 -21.57 -22.41 -22.41
C GLY A 18 -20.51 -23.51 -22.25
N ALA A 19 -19.76 -23.52 -21.15
CA ALA A 19 -18.69 -24.48 -20.95
C ALA A 19 -19.24 -25.86 -20.53
N ARG A 20 -18.87 -26.91 -21.27
CA ARG A 20 -19.28 -28.29 -21.00
C ARG A 20 -18.42 -28.90 -19.88
N PRO A 21 -19.00 -29.67 -18.95
CA PRO A 21 -18.23 -30.36 -17.92
C PRO A 21 -17.16 -31.29 -18.52
N GLY A 22 -16.03 -31.43 -17.82
CA GLY A 22 -14.87 -32.20 -18.30
C GLY A 22 -13.92 -31.46 -19.26
N ARG A 23 -14.26 -30.26 -19.75
CA ARG A 23 -13.34 -29.47 -20.61
C ARG A 23 -12.21 -28.84 -19.79
N VAL A 24 -10.99 -28.89 -20.32
CA VAL A 24 -9.80 -28.24 -19.75
C VAL A 24 -9.58 -26.89 -20.43
N GLY A 25 -9.62 -25.80 -19.68
CA GLY A 25 -9.23 -24.46 -20.13
C GLY A 25 -7.89 -24.03 -19.53
N ARG A 26 -7.31 -22.91 -19.99
CA ARG A 26 -6.18 -22.26 -19.29
C ARG A 26 -6.66 -21.00 -18.60
N CYS A 27 -6.19 -20.78 -17.38
CA CYS A 27 -6.43 -19.53 -16.66
C CYS A 27 -5.68 -18.39 -17.38
N PRO A 28 -6.34 -17.30 -17.79
CA PRO A 28 -5.67 -16.16 -18.42
C PRO A 28 -4.75 -15.40 -17.45
N GLY A 29 -4.94 -15.56 -16.13
CA GLY A 29 -4.09 -14.93 -15.12
C GLY A 29 -2.78 -15.65 -14.82
N CYS A 30 -2.76 -16.99 -14.81
CA CYS A 30 -1.56 -17.78 -14.43
C CYS A 30 -1.19 -18.91 -15.39
N GLY A 31 -1.91 -19.08 -16.49
CA GLY A 31 -1.69 -20.13 -17.50
C GLY A 31 -2.07 -21.56 -17.06
N ALA A 32 -2.37 -21.79 -15.78
CA ALA A 32 -2.65 -23.12 -15.23
C ALA A 32 -3.90 -23.78 -15.86
N ALA A 33 -3.85 -25.11 -16.02
CA ALA A 33 -4.96 -25.90 -16.53
C ALA A 33 -6.13 -25.94 -15.54
N LEU A 34 -7.32 -25.58 -15.99
CA LEU A 34 -8.55 -25.50 -15.21
C LEU A 34 -9.55 -26.54 -15.70
N ARG A 35 -10.03 -27.42 -14.82
CA ARG A 35 -11.08 -28.42 -15.13
C ARG A 35 -12.43 -27.96 -14.58
N ILE A 36 -13.47 -28.10 -15.40
CA ILE A 36 -14.86 -27.82 -15.02
C ILE A 36 -15.45 -29.08 -14.36
N PRO A 37 -15.92 -29.03 -13.10
CA PRO A 37 -16.46 -30.20 -12.39
C PRO A 37 -17.72 -30.78 -13.05
N ASP A 38 -17.88 -32.11 -12.98
CA ASP A 38 -18.89 -32.87 -13.74
C ASP A 38 -20.32 -32.85 -13.18
N ALA A 39 -20.54 -32.35 -11.96
CA ALA A 39 -21.89 -32.19 -11.41
C ALA A 39 -21.93 -31.12 -10.30
N PRO A 40 -23.05 -30.37 -10.16
CA PRO A 40 -23.31 -29.61 -8.94
C PRO A 40 -23.60 -30.60 -7.79
N PRO A 41 -23.02 -30.42 -6.58
CA PRO A 41 -23.45 -31.18 -5.41
C PRO A 41 -24.92 -30.89 -5.15
N ALA A 42 -25.70 -31.94 -4.93
CA ALA A 42 -27.14 -31.86 -4.65
C ALA A 42 -27.43 -30.87 -3.50
N GLU A 43 -28.26 -29.87 -3.81
CA GLU A 43 -28.87 -28.96 -2.84
C GLU A 43 -29.77 -29.75 -1.88
N THR A 44 -29.35 -29.91 -0.63
CA THR A 44 -30.31 -29.97 0.47
C THR A 44 -31.03 -28.62 0.54
N ALA A 45 -32.36 -28.67 0.46
CA ALA A 45 -33.28 -27.53 0.31
C ALA A 45 -32.97 -26.30 1.20
N PRO A 46 -33.28 -25.07 0.71
CA PRO A 46 -32.99 -23.83 1.41
C PRO A 46 -33.99 -23.58 2.55
N GLY A 47 -33.48 -23.51 3.79
CA GLY A 47 -34.21 -22.92 4.92
C GLY A 47 -34.48 -21.42 4.71
N PRO A 48 -35.49 -20.85 5.39
CA PRO A 48 -35.99 -19.52 5.12
C PRO A 48 -34.93 -18.44 5.41
N GLY A 49 -35.03 -17.36 4.63
CA GLY A 49 -34.00 -16.35 4.44
C GLY A 49 -33.52 -15.57 5.66
N VAL A 50 -32.59 -14.65 5.35
CA VAL A 50 -32.07 -13.56 6.20
C VAL A 50 -30.90 -13.90 7.13
N LYS A 51 -29.73 -14.32 6.59
CA LYS A 51 -28.42 -14.18 7.29
C LYS A 51 -27.22 -13.72 6.44
N SER A 52 -27.40 -13.40 5.15
CA SER A 52 -26.27 -12.99 4.27
C SER A 52 -25.79 -11.55 4.53
N LYS A 53 -26.71 -10.58 4.70
CA LYS A 53 -26.35 -9.17 4.95
C LYS A 53 -25.63 -8.98 6.30
N SER A 54 -26.00 -9.73 7.35
CA SER A 54 -25.37 -9.62 8.67
C SER A 54 -23.96 -10.20 8.70
N LYS A 55 -23.71 -11.29 7.95
CA LYS A 55 -22.38 -11.91 7.82
C LYS A 55 -21.40 -11.02 7.04
N GLY A 56 -21.87 -10.36 5.98
CA GLY A 56 -21.09 -9.34 5.24
C GLY A 56 -20.79 -8.09 6.08
N ARG A 57 -21.79 -7.58 6.83
CA ARG A 57 -21.63 -6.41 7.71
C ARG A 57 -20.72 -6.68 8.92
N ARG A 58 -20.78 -7.89 9.50
CA ARG A 58 -19.85 -8.33 10.57
C ARG A 58 -18.42 -8.52 10.07
N ARG A 59 -18.22 -9.01 8.84
CA ARG A 59 -16.89 -9.19 8.25
C ARG A 59 -16.25 -7.84 7.91
N LEU A 60 -17.03 -6.89 7.38
CA LEU A 60 -16.64 -5.48 7.27
C LEU A 60 -16.24 -4.92 8.66
N ALA A 61 -17.13 -4.95 9.65
CA ALA A 61 -16.86 -4.40 10.98
C ALA A 61 -15.62 -5.00 11.69
N ARG A 62 -15.28 -6.27 11.45
CA ARG A 62 -14.09 -6.93 12.04
C ARG A 62 -12.78 -6.52 11.36
N GLY A 63 -12.80 -6.18 10.07
CA GLY A 63 -11.62 -5.70 9.34
C GLY A 63 -11.31 -4.21 9.57
N GLU A 64 -12.12 -3.53 10.37
CA GLU A 64 -12.21 -2.07 10.43
C GLU A 64 -11.61 -1.42 11.68
N SER A 65 -11.29 -2.18 12.73
CA SER A 65 -10.64 -1.63 13.91
C SER A 65 -9.14 -1.41 13.65
N LEU A 66 -8.56 -0.37 14.27
CA LEU A 66 -7.12 -0.11 14.18
C LEU A 66 -6.30 -1.34 14.61
N LEU A 67 -6.73 -1.99 15.70
CA LEU A 67 -6.12 -3.24 16.17
C LEU A 67 -6.17 -4.35 15.11
N ALA A 68 -7.30 -4.48 14.38
CA ALA A 68 -7.41 -5.46 13.30
C ALA A 68 -6.47 -5.15 12.13
N SER A 69 -6.18 -3.87 11.89
CA SER A 69 -5.19 -3.43 10.90
C SER A 69 -3.76 -3.69 11.35
N HIS A 70 -3.40 -3.42 12.61
CA HIS A 70 -2.07 -3.78 13.14
C HIS A 70 -1.85 -5.30 13.20
N ALA A 71 -2.90 -6.08 13.42
CA ALA A 71 -2.81 -7.55 13.38
C ALA A 71 -2.72 -8.11 11.94
N TYR A 72 -2.94 -7.29 10.91
CA TYR A 72 -3.00 -7.75 9.51
C TYR A 72 -1.77 -8.51 9.03
N PRO A 73 -0.53 -8.03 9.27
CA PRO A 73 0.66 -8.71 8.78
C PRO A 73 0.78 -10.13 9.35
N PHE A 74 0.25 -10.36 10.56
CA PHE A 74 0.37 -11.64 11.26
C PHE A 74 -0.78 -12.63 10.97
N ARG A 75 -1.69 -12.32 10.04
CA ARG A 75 -2.86 -13.18 9.76
C ARG A 75 -2.56 -14.40 8.89
N ASP A 76 -1.47 -14.37 8.14
CA ASP A 76 -1.08 -15.43 7.22
C ASP A 76 0.45 -15.54 7.15
N VAL A 77 0.95 -16.69 6.70
CA VAL A 77 2.38 -16.97 6.53
C VAL A 77 3.06 -15.93 5.62
N ASN A 78 2.37 -15.48 4.57
CA ASN A 78 2.93 -14.51 3.64
C ASN A 78 3.23 -13.17 4.32
N GLY A 79 2.32 -12.70 5.17
CA GLY A 79 2.52 -11.46 5.91
C GLY A 79 3.53 -11.58 7.05
N VAL A 80 3.56 -12.73 7.75
CA VAL A 80 4.58 -12.99 8.79
C VAL A 80 5.97 -13.02 8.17
N ALA A 81 6.11 -13.71 7.04
CA ALA A 81 7.36 -13.72 6.29
C ALA A 81 7.74 -12.29 5.89
N TYR A 82 6.79 -11.49 5.39
CA TYR A 82 7.06 -10.11 4.97
C TYR A 82 7.56 -9.25 6.14
N SER A 83 6.89 -9.34 7.29
CA SER A 83 7.25 -8.64 8.53
C SER A 83 8.56 -9.09 9.18
N THR A 84 9.16 -10.20 8.74
CA THR A 84 10.42 -10.72 9.29
C THR A 84 11.58 -10.59 8.32
N ILE A 85 11.40 -11.02 7.07
CA ILE A 85 12.45 -11.04 6.05
C ILE A 85 12.72 -9.63 5.51
N LEU A 86 11.68 -8.85 5.21
CA LEU A 86 11.88 -7.54 4.58
C LEU A 86 12.60 -6.54 5.51
N PRO A 87 12.33 -6.48 6.83
CA PRO A 87 13.14 -5.70 7.76
C PRO A 87 14.61 -6.09 7.79
N VAL A 88 14.93 -7.38 7.73
CA VAL A 88 16.31 -7.86 7.68
C VAL A 88 16.98 -7.45 6.37
N ALA A 89 16.26 -7.55 5.25
CA ALA A 89 16.76 -7.10 3.96
C ALA A 89 17.09 -5.59 3.98
N TRP A 90 16.18 -4.77 4.50
CA TRP A 90 16.42 -3.32 4.65
C TRP A 90 17.52 -2.99 5.65
N PHE A 91 17.60 -3.71 6.77
CA PHE A 91 18.69 -3.58 7.74
C PHE A 91 20.06 -3.71 7.08
N LEU A 92 20.23 -4.73 6.22
CA LEU A 92 21.48 -4.99 5.49
C LEU A 92 21.72 -3.95 4.39
N VAL A 93 20.70 -3.69 3.56
CA VAL A 93 20.81 -2.82 2.38
C VAL A 93 20.98 -1.35 2.75
N ALA A 94 20.41 -0.91 3.87
CA ALA A 94 20.51 0.48 4.31
C ALA A 94 21.65 0.72 5.34
N LEU A 95 22.52 -0.28 5.58
CA LEU A 95 23.61 -0.16 6.54
C LEU A 95 24.59 0.97 6.18
N GLY A 96 24.96 1.12 4.90
CA GLY A 96 25.84 2.20 4.45
C GLY A 96 25.28 3.60 4.77
N PRO A 97 24.08 3.97 4.27
CA PRO A 97 23.44 5.24 4.61
C PRO A 97 23.24 5.45 6.12
N PHE A 98 22.94 4.38 6.86
CA PHE A 98 22.82 4.47 8.32
C PHE A 98 24.13 4.90 8.97
N LEU A 99 25.25 4.28 8.60
CA LEU A 99 26.57 4.65 9.10
C LEU A 99 26.93 6.10 8.71
N LEU A 100 26.56 6.56 7.51
CA LEU A 100 26.72 7.97 7.09
C LEU A 100 25.92 8.93 7.97
N ALA A 101 24.65 8.59 8.22
CA ALA A 101 23.77 9.42 9.04
C ALA A 101 24.24 9.45 10.49
N ALA A 102 24.68 8.31 11.03
CA ALA A 102 25.22 8.21 12.39
C ALA A 102 26.52 9.01 12.53
N SER A 103 27.42 8.96 11.55
CA SER A 103 28.67 9.73 11.57
C SER A 103 28.40 11.24 11.50
N ALA A 104 27.41 11.67 10.71
CA ALA A 104 27.01 13.07 10.63
C ALA A 104 26.41 13.59 11.95
N VAL A 105 25.71 12.74 12.71
CA VAL A 105 25.16 13.09 14.02
C VAL A 105 26.22 13.04 15.12
N GLY A 106 27.13 12.07 15.08
CA GLY A 106 28.18 11.87 16.07
C GLY A 106 29.41 12.77 15.88
N GLY A 107 29.60 13.36 14.70
CA GLY A 107 30.75 14.22 14.38
C GLY A 107 32.05 13.47 14.06
N GLU A 108 32.00 12.15 13.90
CA GLU A 108 33.17 11.32 13.57
C GLU A 108 33.34 11.19 12.04
N MET A 109 34.59 11.16 11.56
CA MET A 109 34.86 10.94 10.15
C MET A 109 34.58 9.49 9.74
N PRO A 110 33.92 9.24 8.59
CA PRO A 110 33.60 7.89 8.16
C PRO A 110 34.87 7.08 7.87
N SER A 111 34.96 5.87 8.43
CA SER A 111 36.08 4.95 8.20
C SER A 111 36.16 4.42 6.76
N GLU A 112 37.26 3.79 6.34
CA GLU A 112 37.33 3.14 5.02
C GLU A 112 36.29 2.00 4.87
N LEU A 113 35.94 1.33 5.98
CA LEU A 113 34.87 0.33 6.04
C LEU A 113 33.50 0.93 5.66
N PHE A 114 33.26 2.21 5.99
CA PHE A 114 32.05 2.90 5.58
C PHE A 114 31.93 3.02 4.04
N ARG A 115 33.03 3.37 3.35
CA ARG A 115 33.02 3.52 1.89
C ARG A 115 32.72 2.19 1.19
N ILE A 116 33.27 1.10 1.72
CA ILE A 116 33.01 -0.26 1.26
C ILE A 116 31.53 -0.65 1.46
N ALA A 117 30.90 -0.24 2.56
CA ALA A 117 29.49 -0.52 2.84
C ALA A 117 28.50 0.36 2.04
N LEU A 118 28.90 1.59 1.68
CA LEU A 118 28.03 2.54 0.97
C LEU A 118 27.74 2.11 -0.47
N ALA A 119 28.74 1.65 -1.22
CA ALA A 119 28.59 1.24 -2.61
C ALA A 119 27.51 0.14 -2.83
N PRO A 120 27.53 -1.01 -2.12
CA PRO A 120 26.50 -2.02 -2.26
C PRO A 120 25.13 -1.53 -1.76
N SER A 121 25.09 -0.63 -0.78
CA SER A 121 23.84 -0.01 -0.31
C SER A 121 23.19 0.83 -1.42
N MET A 122 23.97 1.67 -2.12
CA MET A 122 23.46 2.48 -3.24
C MET A 122 22.89 1.64 -4.38
N LEU A 123 23.46 0.45 -4.62
CA LEU A 123 22.95 -0.50 -5.63
C LEU A 123 21.74 -1.30 -5.12
N GLY A 124 21.70 -1.64 -3.82
CA GLY A 124 20.64 -2.46 -3.23
C GLY A 124 19.37 -1.70 -2.87
N ILE A 125 19.46 -0.41 -2.54
CA ILE A 125 18.30 0.39 -2.11
C ILE A 125 17.24 0.51 -3.20
N PRO A 126 17.56 0.87 -4.47
CA PRO A 126 16.54 0.98 -5.51
C PRO A 126 15.70 -0.29 -5.71
N PRO A 127 16.27 -1.51 -5.87
CA PRO A 127 15.47 -2.72 -6.00
C PRO A 127 14.73 -3.09 -4.70
N ALA A 128 15.32 -2.87 -3.51
CA ALA A 128 14.62 -3.11 -2.24
C ALA A 128 13.40 -2.19 -2.08
N LEU A 129 13.54 -0.91 -2.46
CA LEU A 129 12.45 0.06 -2.50
C LEU A 129 11.38 -0.35 -3.50
N ALA A 130 11.76 -0.64 -4.74
CA ALA A 130 10.82 -1.04 -5.78
C ALA A 130 10.04 -2.32 -5.37
N TYR A 131 10.72 -3.32 -4.80
CA TYR A 131 10.09 -4.53 -4.29
C TYR A 131 9.10 -4.24 -3.16
N THR A 132 9.48 -3.37 -2.22
CA THR A 132 8.61 -2.93 -1.12
C THR A 132 7.36 -2.24 -1.66
N LEU A 133 7.51 -1.31 -2.60
CA LEU A 133 6.39 -0.60 -3.23
C LEU A 133 5.47 -1.55 -4.00
N THR A 134 6.01 -2.53 -4.73
CA THR A 134 5.21 -3.56 -5.40
C THR A 134 4.37 -4.37 -4.41
N TYR A 135 4.96 -4.77 -3.28
CA TYR A 135 4.21 -5.47 -2.23
C TYR A 135 3.09 -4.59 -1.66
N LEU A 136 3.38 -3.31 -1.35
CA LEU A 136 2.37 -2.37 -0.85
C LEU A 136 1.24 -2.16 -1.88
N ASN A 137 1.54 -2.10 -3.17
CA ASN A 137 0.53 -2.01 -4.23
C ASN A 137 -0.39 -3.22 -4.24
N ARG A 138 0.16 -4.44 -4.12
CA ARG A 138 -0.62 -5.68 -4.02
C ARG A 138 -1.43 -5.74 -2.71
N ALA A 139 -0.87 -5.26 -1.61
CA ALA A 139 -1.56 -5.20 -0.32
C ALA A 139 -2.76 -4.23 -0.36
N PHE A 140 -2.59 -3.09 -1.03
CA PHE A 140 -3.68 -2.15 -1.30
C PHE A 140 -4.77 -2.81 -2.14
N ALA A 141 -4.40 -3.43 -3.27
CA ALA A 141 -5.35 -4.04 -4.20
C ALA A 141 -6.17 -5.18 -3.55
N THR A 142 -5.51 -6.08 -2.83
CA THR A 142 -6.18 -7.19 -2.10
C THR A 142 -7.11 -6.67 -1.00
N THR A 143 -6.66 -5.69 -0.22
CA THR A 143 -7.49 -5.04 0.81
C THR A 143 -8.69 -4.33 0.20
N PHE A 144 -8.49 -3.65 -0.94
CA PHE A 144 -9.56 -2.96 -1.66
C PHE A 144 -10.62 -3.93 -2.20
N GLN A 145 -10.20 -5.11 -2.68
CA GLN A 145 -11.11 -6.19 -3.10
C GLN A 145 -11.86 -6.81 -1.90
N GLY A 146 -11.38 -6.58 -0.68
CA GLY A 146 -12.00 -7.04 0.56
C GLY A 146 -11.45 -8.35 1.08
N GLU A 147 -10.26 -8.75 0.62
CA GLU A 147 -9.52 -9.86 1.18
C GLU A 147 -8.95 -9.46 2.54
N ASP A 148 -9.05 -10.36 3.51
CA ASP A 148 -8.61 -10.11 4.88
C ASP A 148 -7.17 -10.56 5.15
N SER A 149 -6.58 -11.30 4.20
CA SER A 149 -5.23 -11.87 4.22
C SER A 149 -4.22 -11.00 3.46
N PRO A 150 -2.95 -10.93 3.91
CA PRO A 150 -1.85 -10.35 3.15
C PRO A 150 -1.72 -10.95 1.74
N PRO A 151 -1.22 -10.18 0.75
CA PRO A 151 -1.00 -10.69 -0.60
C PRO A 151 0.13 -11.72 -0.62
N ARG A 152 0.22 -12.48 -1.72
CA ARG A 152 1.40 -13.30 -2.01
C ARG A 152 2.59 -12.42 -2.37
N TRP A 153 3.78 -12.95 -2.10
CA TRP A 153 5.05 -12.31 -2.40
C TRP A 153 5.17 -11.96 -3.89
N PRO A 154 5.65 -10.74 -4.23
CA PRO A 154 6.01 -10.38 -5.58
C PRO A 154 7.06 -11.34 -6.15
N GLU A 155 6.80 -11.76 -7.38
CA GLU A 155 7.84 -12.34 -8.21
C GLU A 155 8.83 -11.21 -8.57
N LEU A 156 10.09 -11.55 -8.83
CA LEU A 156 11.11 -10.58 -9.24
C LEU A 156 10.91 -10.18 -10.70
N ASP A 157 9.74 -9.60 -11.01
CA ASP A 157 9.43 -8.99 -12.29
C ASP A 157 9.85 -7.51 -12.27
N VAL A 158 10.90 -7.20 -13.04
CA VAL A 158 11.46 -5.86 -13.17
C VAL A 158 10.43 -4.86 -13.70
N TRP A 159 9.53 -5.28 -14.60
CA TRP A 159 8.54 -4.36 -15.16
C TRP A 159 7.48 -3.97 -14.14
N GLU A 160 7.01 -4.93 -13.33
CA GLU A 160 6.10 -4.65 -12.22
C GLU A 160 6.75 -3.73 -11.19
N MET A 161 8.04 -3.94 -10.88
CA MET A 161 8.82 -3.11 -9.97
C MET A 161 9.00 -1.67 -10.49
N ILE A 162 9.40 -1.49 -11.75
CA ILE A 162 9.52 -0.16 -12.37
C ILE A 162 8.17 0.56 -12.34
N ARG A 163 7.10 -0.14 -12.71
CA ARG A 163 5.75 0.42 -12.70
C ARG A 163 5.33 0.86 -11.31
N ALA A 164 5.60 0.05 -10.28
CA ALA A 164 5.31 0.43 -8.90
C ALA A 164 6.00 1.75 -8.53
N VAL A 165 7.30 1.88 -8.84
CA VAL A 165 8.05 3.13 -8.61
C VAL A 165 7.43 4.30 -9.37
N VAL A 166 7.15 4.13 -10.67
CA VAL A 166 6.58 5.20 -11.51
C VAL A 166 5.24 5.68 -10.97
N VAL A 167 4.35 4.78 -10.55
CA VAL A 167 3.04 5.13 -10.00
C VAL A 167 3.16 5.93 -8.70
N TRP A 168 4.08 5.53 -7.81
CA TRP A 168 4.33 6.28 -6.57
C TRP A 168 4.95 7.65 -6.83
N LEU A 169 5.96 7.74 -7.71
CA LEU A 169 6.59 9.02 -8.09
C LEU A 169 5.59 9.96 -8.75
N ALA A 170 4.76 9.46 -9.67
CA ALA A 170 3.72 10.25 -10.32
C ALA A 170 2.67 10.77 -9.32
N ALA A 171 2.26 9.96 -8.35
CA ALA A 171 1.34 10.38 -7.30
C ALA A 171 1.94 11.46 -6.39
N ILE A 172 3.21 11.29 -5.97
CA ILE A 172 3.95 12.28 -5.17
C ILE A 172 4.10 13.59 -5.96
N ALA A 173 4.54 13.52 -7.21
CA ALA A 173 4.69 14.70 -8.08
C ALA A 173 3.36 15.43 -8.26
N SER A 174 2.27 14.68 -8.42
CA SER A 174 0.93 15.27 -8.56
C SER A 174 0.46 15.98 -7.29
N GLY A 175 0.70 15.41 -6.11
CA GLY A 175 0.39 16.07 -4.84
C GLY A 175 1.30 17.27 -4.55
N ALA A 176 2.58 17.17 -4.89
CA ALA A 176 3.52 18.29 -4.83
C ALA A 176 3.04 19.43 -5.73
N ALA A 177 2.62 19.15 -6.96
CA ALA A 177 2.07 20.17 -7.85
C ALA A 177 0.77 20.79 -7.30
N ALA A 178 -0.12 19.99 -6.71
CA ALA A 178 -1.42 20.45 -6.22
C ALA A 178 -1.34 21.29 -4.93
N GLY A 179 -0.40 21.02 -4.04
CA GLY A 179 -0.33 21.70 -2.74
C GLY A 179 1.09 22.01 -2.23
N GLY A 180 2.08 21.17 -2.55
CA GLY A 180 3.47 21.36 -2.10
C GLY A 180 4.16 22.57 -2.73
N LEU A 181 4.07 22.74 -4.05
CA LEU A 181 4.63 23.88 -4.79
C LEU A 181 3.94 25.19 -4.40
N PRO A 182 2.59 25.27 -4.33
CA PRO A 182 1.92 26.44 -3.76
C PRO A 182 2.36 26.76 -2.33
N ALA A 183 2.51 25.75 -1.46
CA ALA A 183 2.95 25.95 -0.08
C ALA A 183 4.38 26.51 -0.02
N TRP A 184 5.30 25.94 -0.81
CA TRP A 184 6.68 26.40 -0.91
C TRP A 184 6.77 27.82 -1.48
N TYR A 185 6.00 28.10 -2.55
CA TYR A 185 5.95 29.42 -3.16
C TYR A 185 5.43 30.45 -2.15
N PHE A 186 4.31 30.16 -1.47
CA PHE A 186 3.75 31.03 -0.45
C PHE A 186 4.75 31.27 0.69
N TRP A 187 5.38 30.22 1.22
CA TRP A 187 6.36 30.32 2.31
C TRP A 187 7.59 31.14 1.92
N SER A 188 8.11 30.99 0.70
CA SER A 188 9.30 31.70 0.22
C SER A 188 9.07 33.17 -0.08
N HIS A 189 7.81 33.58 -0.31
CA HIS A 189 7.44 34.98 -0.62
C HIS A 189 6.76 35.69 0.54
N THR A 190 6.47 34.99 1.64
CA THR A 190 6.00 35.61 2.87
C THR A 190 7.21 36.05 3.69
N GLY A 191 7.17 37.27 4.25
CA GLY A 191 8.20 37.77 5.17
C GLY A 191 8.19 37.02 6.51
N GLU A 192 8.08 37.71 7.64
CA GLU A 192 7.91 37.02 8.92
C GLU A 192 6.52 36.34 8.99
N PRO A 193 6.44 34.99 9.03
CA PRO A 193 5.16 34.31 8.91
C PRO A 193 4.39 34.35 10.23
N GLY A 194 3.23 35.01 10.20
CA GLY A 194 2.27 35.00 11.30
C GLY A 194 1.60 33.63 11.46
N ASN A 195 0.75 33.50 12.49
CA ASN A 195 0.04 32.24 12.75
C ASN A 195 -0.90 31.83 11.61
N LEU A 196 -1.54 32.80 10.94
CA LEU A 196 -2.42 32.54 9.80
C LEU A 196 -1.63 32.04 8.57
N ASP A 197 -0.44 32.59 8.32
CA ASP A 197 0.42 32.17 7.21
C ASP A 197 0.89 30.73 7.40
N ARG A 198 1.28 30.37 8.63
CA ARG A 198 1.62 28.99 9.00
C ARG A 198 0.44 28.05 8.80
N ALA A 199 -0.77 28.47 9.21
CA ALA A 199 -1.97 27.67 9.02
C ALA A 199 -2.29 27.48 7.52
N ALA A 200 -2.10 28.50 6.70
CA ALA A 200 -2.29 28.42 5.25
C ALA A 200 -1.31 27.43 4.59
N VAL A 201 -0.03 27.47 4.98
CA VAL A 201 0.99 26.51 4.50
C VAL A 201 0.63 25.09 4.92
N VAL A 202 0.26 24.87 6.17
CA VAL A 202 -0.18 23.54 6.65
C VAL A 202 -1.38 23.04 5.84
N LEU A 203 -2.36 23.90 5.57
CA LEU A 203 -3.53 23.55 4.78
C LEU A 203 -3.16 23.15 3.34
N LEU A 204 -2.25 23.89 2.70
CA LEU A 204 -1.75 23.57 1.35
C LEU A 204 -0.99 22.24 1.31
N VAL A 205 -0.15 21.96 2.33
CA VAL A 205 0.56 20.67 2.44
C VAL A 205 -0.44 19.52 2.64
N VAL A 206 -1.42 19.68 3.52
CA VAL A 206 -2.49 18.68 3.74
C VAL A 206 -3.28 18.45 2.45
N LEU A 207 -3.63 19.52 1.72
CA LEU A 207 -4.32 19.42 0.44
C LEU A 207 -3.50 18.63 -0.58
N GLY A 208 -2.20 18.92 -0.71
CA GLY A 208 -1.29 18.20 -1.60
C GLY A 208 -1.17 16.72 -1.22
N ALA A 209 -1.10 16.39 0.06
CA ALA A 209 -1.01 15.01 0.53
C ALA A 209 -2.31 14.22 0.29
N VAL A 210 -3.48 14.82 0.53
CA VAL A 210 -4.78 14.21 0.18
C VAL A 210 -4.90 14.01 -1.34
N TYR A 211 -4.41 14.96 -2.13
CA TYR A 211 -4.37 14.84 -3.58
C TYR A 211 -3.47 13.68 -4.02
N ALA A 212 -2.27 13.55 -3.45
CA ALA A 212 -1.36 12.42 -3.71
C ALA A 212 -2.02 11.07 -3.39
N GLN A 213 -2.74 10.95 -2.27
CA GLN A 213 -3.51 9.74 -1.95
C GLN A 213 -4.57 9.45 -3.02
N GLY A 214 -5.33 10.45 -3.47
CA GLY A 214 -6.30 10.28 -4.54
C GLY A 214 -5.67 9.86 -5.88
N ALA A 215 -4.55 10.47 -6.25
CA ALA A 215 -3.76 10.13 -7.44
C ALA A 215 -3.21 8.70 -7.35
N LEU A 216 -2.66 8.30 -6.21
CA LEU A 216 -2.14 6.96 -6.00
C LEU A 216 -3.26 5.92 -6.11
N ALA A 217 -4.42 6.15 -5.49
CA ALA A 217 -5.57 5.25 -5.61
C ALA A 217 -6.02 5.11 -7.07
N ALA A 218 -6.10 6.22 -7.81
CA ALA A 218 -6.48 6.19 -9.21
C ALA A 218 -5.46 5.40 -10.05
N GLY A 219 -4.17 5.67 -9.90
CA GLY A 219 -3.12 4.97 -10.63
C GLY A 219 -3.09 3.47 -10.35
N LEU A 220 -3.30 3.06 -9.10
CA LEU A 220 -3.32 1.65 -8.72
C LEU A 220 -4.58 0.91 -9.17
N LEU A 221 -5.74 1.57 -9.20
CA LEU A 221 -7.01 0.90 -9.52
C LEU A 221 -7.34 0.91 -11.00
N PHE A 222 -6.93 1.94 -11.72
CA PHE A 222 -7.05 1.99 -13.18
C PHE A 222 -5.85 1.39 -13.89
N ASP A 223 -4.80 1.08 -13.15
CA ASP A 223 -3.59 0.48 -13.70
C ASP A 223 -2.93 1.38 -14.77
N ASP A 224 -3.13 2.70 -14.65
CA ASP A 224 -2.70 3.71 -15.64
C ASP A 224 -2.33 5.03 -14.94
N VAL A 225 -1.17 5.57 -15.26
CA VAL A 225 -0.70 6.86 -14.73
C VAL A 225 -1.55 8.02 -15.26
N LEU A 226 -2.11 7.91 -16.47
CA LEU A 226 -2.98 8.94 -17.04
C LEU A 226 -4.32 9.06 -16.28
N ALA A 227 -4.70 8.03 -15.53
CA ALA A 227 -5.86 8.08 -14.64
C ALA A 227 -5.67 9.03 -13.44
N MET A 228 -4.44 9.50 -13.19
CA MET A 228 -4.13 10.51 -12.17
C MET A 228 -4.50 11.94 -12.58
N ASN A 229 -5.24 12.11 -13.68
CA ASN A 229 -5.70 13.42 -14.13
C ASN A 229 -6.57 14.13 -13.05
N PRO A 230 -6.56 15.48 -13.02
CA PRO A 230 -7.23 16.25 -11.96
C PRO A 230 -8.72 15.95 -11.80
N VAL A 231 -9.43 15.68 -12.89
CA VAL A 231 -10.86 15.38 -12.84
C VAL A 231 -11.13 14.09 -12.06
N THR A 232 -10.33 13.06 -12.30
CA THR A 232 -10.47 11.75 -11.63
C THR A 232 -10.09 11.85 -10.16
N VAL A 233 -8.98 12.52 -9.85
CA VAL A 233 -8.51 12.70 -8.47
C VAL A 233 -9.48 13.55 -7.65
N LEU A 234 -10.00 14.67 -8.19
CA LEU A 234 -10.97 15.51 -7.50
C LEU A 234 -12.29 14.78 -7.24
N LYS A 235 -12.77 13.96 -8.18
CA LYS A 235 -13.92 13.07 -7.94
C LYS A 235 -13.62 12.07 -6.84
N ALA A 236 -12.42 11.51 -6.82
CA ALA A 236 -11.98 10.58 -5.79
C ALA A 236 -11.95 11.23 -4.40
N MET A 237 -11.34 12.41 -4.28
CA MET A 237 -11.27 13.20 -3.05
C MET A 237 -12.68 13.56 -2.53
N ARG A 238 -13.58 14.01 -3.41
CA ARG A 238 -14.97 14.31 -3.03
C ARG A 238 -15.70 13.07 -2.51
N ALA A 239 -15.53 11.93 -3.17
CA ALA A 239 -16.12 10.68 -2.72
C ALA A 239 -15.51 10.20 -1.39
N MET A 240 -14.20 10.34 -1.20
CA MET A 240 -13.49 9.97 0.02
C MET A 240 -13.78 10.89 1.21
N GLY A 241 -14.12 12.16 0.98
CA GLY A 241 -14.49 13.14 2.02
C GLY A 241 -13.51 13.16 3.20
N LEU A 242 -14.05 13.22 4.43
CA LEU A 242 -13.24 13.18 5.66
C LEU A 242 -12.47 11.86 5.86
N GLY A 243 -12.79 10.81 5.11
CA GLY A 243 -12.06 9.54 5.17
C GLY A 243 -10.58 9.69 4.80
N SER A 244 -10.28 10.54 3.82
CA SER A 244 -8.90 10.84 3.41
C SER A 244 -8.09 11.52 4.51
N LEU A 245 -8.72 12.37 5.33
CA LEU A 245 -8.04 13.01 6.45
C LEU A 245 -7.67 11.99 7.53
N ARG A 246 -8.51 10.97 7.76
CA ARG A 246 -8.18 9.89 8.70
C ARG A 246 -7.01 9.04 8.23
N THR A 247 -6.99 8.67 6.95
CA THR A 247 -5.88 7.90 6.36
C THR A 247 -4.59 8.71 6.35
N LEU A 248 -4.68 10.00 6.03
CA LEU A 248 -3.55 10.92 6.11
C LEU A 248 -3.04 11.09 7.55
N ALA A 249 -3.93 11.34 8.52
CA ALA A 249 -3.55 11.49 9.93
C ALA A 249 -2.80 10.26 10.45
N TYR A 250 -3.30 9.05 10.16
CA TYR A 250 -2.60 7.82 10.52
C TYR A 250 -1.21 7.75 9.85
N ALA A 251 -1.14 7.96 8.54
CA ALA A 251 0.13 7.90 7.80
C ALA A 251 1.15 8.95 8.31
N SER A 252 0.69 10.16 8.66
CA SER A 252 1.52 11.21 9.25
C SER A 252 2.01 10.85 10.66
N CYS A 253 1.15 10.29 11.52
CA CYS A 253 1.55 9.81 12.84
C CYS A 253 2.55 8.66 12.75
N ALA A 254 2.30 7.70 11.86
CA ALA A 254 3.20 6.57 11.60
C ALA A 254 4.56 7.06 11.10
N LEU A 255 4.58 7.97 10.12
CA LEU A 255 5.81 8.57 9.61
C LEU A 255 6.56 9.33 10.70
N ALA A 256 5.87 10.13 11.52
CA ALA A 256 6.48 10.83 12.64
C ALA A 256 7.09 9.88 13.68
N ALA A 257 6.41 8.76 13.98
CA ALA A 257 6.94 7.73 14.87
C ALA A 257 8.18 7.04 14.27
N VAL A 258 8.17 6.72 12.98
CA VAL A 258 9.32 6.13 12.27
C VAL A 258 10.52 7.09 12.28
N VAL A 259 10.31 8.37 11.94
CA VAL A 259 11.36 9.40 11.97
C VAL A 259 11.88 9.64 13.39
N GLY A 260 10.99 9.69 14.38
CA GLY A 260 11.38 9.83 15.78
C GLY A 260 12.22 8.65 16.27
N LEU A 261 11.84 7.42 15.91
CA LEU A 261 12.62 6.22 16.21
C LEU A 261 13.98 6.25 15.51
N LEU A 262 14.05 6.64 14.23
CA LEU A 262 15.31 6.82 13.52
C LEU A 262 16.23 7.80 14.25
N ALA A 263 15.70 8.96 14.67
CA ALA A 263 16.47 9.97 15.40
C ALA A 263 16.99 9.43 16.75
N LEU A 264 16.22 8.60 17.45
CA LEU A 264 16.67 7.94 18.67
C LEU A 264 17.79 6.92 18.39
N VAL A 265 17.64 6.10 17.35
CA VAL A 265 18.68 5.13 16.95
C VAL A 265 19.98 5.84 16.58
N LEU A 266 19.90 6.93 15.79
CA LEU A 266 21.08 7.70 15.36
C LEU A 266 21.82 8.41 16.50
N ARG A 267 21.16 8.66 17.64
CA ARG A 267 21.77 9.25 18.83
C ARG A 267 22.42 8.23 19.77
N SER A 268 22.21 6.93 19.52
CA SER A 268 22.80 5.89 20.35
C SER A 268 24.31 5.76 20.08
N THR A 269 25.11 5.80 21.15
CA THR A 269 26.58 5.72 21.06
C THR A 269 27.12 4.31 21.26
N SER A 270 26.33 3.40 21.81
CA SER A 270 26.73 2.02 22.08
C SER A 270 26.39 1.10 20.90
N PRO A 271 27.37 0.48 20.22
CA PRO A 271 27.12 -0.41 19.09
C PRO A 271 26.21 -1.60 19.43
N LEU A 272 26.31 -2.10 20.67
CA LEU A 272 25.48 -3.19 21.19
C LEU A 272 23.99 -2.83 21.26
N VAL A 273 23.67 -1.54 21.37
CA VAL A 273 22.28 -1.02 21.37
C VAL A 273 21.88 -0.57 19.97
N SER A 274 22.78 0.08 19.23
CA SER A 274 22.49 0.65 17.91
C SER A 274 22.09 -0.40 16.88
N LEU A 275 22.79 -1.55 16.84
CA LEU A 275 22.51 -2.62 15.88
C LEU A 275 21.12 -3.28 16.07
N PRO A 276 20.74 -3.77 17.27
CA PRO A 276 19.39 -4.31 17.45
C PRO A 276 18.32 -3.22 17.31
N ALA A 277 18.60 -1.98 17.71
CA ALA A 277 17.66 -0.87 17.54
C ALA A 277 17.46 -0.50 16.05
N TRP A 278 18.50 -0.65 15.21
CA TRP A 278 18.41 -0.48 13.75
C TRP A 278 17.54 -1.54 13.09
N LEU A 279 17.65 -2.81 13.52
CA LEU A 279 16.75 -3.86 13.05
C LEU A 279 15.31 -3.63 13.50
N ALA A 280 15.11 -3.26 14.77
CA ALA A 280 13.79 -2.93 15.31
C ALA A 280 13.16 -1.73 14.58
N PHE A 281 13.96 -0.73 14.21
CA PHE A 281 13.52 0.40 13.38
C PHE A 281 12.93 -0.07 12.05
N TRP A 282 13.63 -0.93 11.30
CA TRP A 282 13.11 -1.43 10.03
C TRP A 282 11.89 -2.34 10.20
N ALA A 283 11.86 -3.14 11.26
CA ALA A 283 10.69 -3.96 11.57
C ALA A 283 9.46 -3.07 11.80
N PHE A 284 9.63 -1.99 12.56
CA PHE A 284 8.59 -1.00 12.80
C PHE A 284 8.19 -0.25 11.51
N ALA A 285 9.16 0.23 10.72
CA ALA A 285 8.89 0.99 9.51
C ALA A 285 8.12 0.18 8.44
N VAL A 286 8.54 -1.06 8.20
CA VAL A 286 7.86 -1.97 7.26
C VAL A 286 6.46 -2.33 7.76
N HIS A 287 6.31 -2.58 9.06
CA HIS A 287 5.01 -2.86 9.68
C HIS A 287 4.04 -1.69 9.49
N GLU A 288 4.46 -0.48 9.87
CA GLU A 288 3.63 0.72 9.77
C GLU A 288 3.27 1.07 8.33
N ALA A 289 4.18 0.88 7.37
CA ALA A 289 3.88 1.05 5.94
C ALA A 289 2.75 0.11 5.49
N LEU A 290 2.82 -1.17 5.84
CA LEU A 290 1.79 -2.16 5.49
C LEU A 290 0.44 -1.87 6.18
N VAL A 291 0.46 -1.45 7.45
CA VAL A 291 -0.74 -1.08 8.20
C VAL A 291 -1.39 0.17 7.62
N ALA A 292 -0.61 1.20 7.28
CA ALA A 292 -1.09 2.42 6.63
C ALA A 292 -1.77 2.10 5.29
N THR A 293 -1.13 1.26 4.47
CA THR A 293 -1.68 0.79 3.19
C THR A 293 -3.00 0.03 3.39
N ARG A 294 -3.09 -0.83 4.40
CA ARG A 294 -4.35 -1.52 4.72
C ARG A 294 -5.44 -0.55 5.15
N ILE A 295 -5.17 0.37 6.07
CA ILE A 295 -6.16 1.35 6.54
C ILE A 295 -6.68 2.17 5.35
N TRP A 296 -5.79 2.57 4.47
CA TRP A 296 -6.13 3.29 3.25
C TRP A 296 -6.98 2.45 2.29
N GLY A 297 -6.59 1.21 1.99
CA GLY A 297 -7.37 0.29 1.15
C GLY A 297 -8.78 0.00 1.69
N VAL A 298 -8.92 -0.15 3.01
CA VAL A 298 -10.22 -0.33 3.67
C VAL A 298 -11.09 0.92 3.48
N GLU A 299 -10.53 2.13 3.63
CA GLU A 299 -11.29 3.37 3.44
C GLU A 299 -11.74 3.55 1.99
N CYS A 300 -10.86 3.30 1.02
CA CYS A 300 -11.20 3.32 -0.40
C CYS A 300 -12.33 2.33 -0.71
N ARG A 301 -12.27 1.11 -0.13
CA ARG A 301 -13.32 0.10 -0.30
C ARG A 301 -14.66 0.54 0.32
N ARG A 302 -14.65 1.13 1.52
CA ARG A 302 -15.88 1.64 2.16
C ARG A 302 -16.63 2.63 1.27
N ARG A 303 -15.87 3.44 0.51
CA ARG A 303 -16.38 4.51 -0.34
C ARG A 303 -16.38 4.18 -1.83
N ALA A 304 -16.10 2.92 -2.17
CA ALA A 304 -16.13 2.32 -3.51
C ALA A 304 -17.29 2.79 -4.39
N ARG A 305 -18.51 2.84 -3.85
CA ARG A 305 -19.71 3.25 -4.61
C ARG A 305 -19.68 4.72 -5.06
N GLY A 306 -19.15 5.60 -4.21
CA GLY A 306 -19.03 7.03 -4.52
C GLY A 306 -17.91 7.33 -5.51
N LEU A 307 -16.90 6.47 -5.55
CA LEU A 307 -15.75 6.59 -6.45
C LEU A 307 -16.14 6.35 -7.92
N GLY A 308 -17.26 5.68 -8.20
CA GLY A 308 -17.75 5.46 -9.58
C GLY A 308 -16.87 4.50 -10.41
N TRP A 309 -15.76 4.02 -9.85
CA TRP A 309 -14.76 3.14 -10.45
C TRP A 309 -15.28 1.71 -10.76
N PHE A 310 -16.55 1.42 -10.44
CA PHE A 310 -17.21 0.12 -10.66
C PHE A 310 -18.19 0.06 -11.83
N ARG A 311 -18.39 1.15 -12.60
CA ARG A 311 -19.38 1.14 -13.70
C ARG A 311 -18.91 0.49 -15.01
N GLY A 312 -17.73 -0.14 -15.04
CA GLY A 312 -17.21 -0.81 -16.23
C GLY A 312 -17.55 -2.30 -16.39
N ALA A 313 -18.09 -2.97 -15.36
CA ALA A 313 -18.32 -4.42 -15.38
C ALA A 313 -19.79 -4.83 -15.21
N SER A 314 -20.74 -3.98 -15.61
CA SER A 314 -22.09 -4.47 -15.92
C SER A 314 -22.15 -4.78 -17.42
N PRO A 315 -22.42 -6.04 -17.85
CA PRO A 315 -22.80 -6.25 -19.23
C PRO A 315 -24.04 -5.39 -19.48
N ARG A 316 -23.96 -4.52 -20.48
CA ARG A 316 -25.18 -3.90 -21.02
C ARG A 316 -26.10 -5.06 -21.42
N SER A 317 -27.30 -5.04 -20.84
CA SER A 317 -28.42 -5.92 -21.16
C SER A 317 -28.68 -5.98 -22.65
#